data_AF-A0A914F8D9-F1
#
_entry.id   AF-A0A914F8D9-F1
#
_cell.length_a   1.000
_cell.length_b   1.000
_cell.length_c   1.000
_cell.angle_alpha   90.00
_cell.angle_beta   90.00
_cell.angle_gamma   90.00
#
_symmetry.space_group_name_H-M   'P 1'
#
loop_
_entity.id
_entity.type
_entity.pdbx_description
1 polymer ?
#
loop_
_entity_poly.entity_id
_entity_poly.type
_entity_poly.pdbx_seq_one_letter_code
_entity_poly.pdbx_strand_id
1 'polypeptide(L)'
;MFENVFLSEKARLNFIDSTSSDFWIGANTLINPGTWSWMDNTPLDFSDWEKGQPQNTSNCGAITIQGERWHSDDCDKQKPFVCLKTISANFTTVLPATTTMKKIPTTIKAKRCEAEWAAFGDFCYKVFDPRTWYEAEQICVIENAHLVSIHNTQEALFVANLAYFLGSDACSGPNQTWVGLFTDDTFKTYKWTDGTPFDY
;
A
#
# COMPACT_ATOMS: atom_id res chain seq x y z
N MET A 1 -10.28 -5.22 -2.54
CA MET A 1 -10.65 -4.18 -3.53
C MET A 1 -9.54 -3.13 -3.70
N PHE A 2 -9.05 -2.47 -2.64
CA PHE A 2 -8.01 -1.43 -2.74
C PHE A 2 -6.68 -1.89 -3.37
N GLU A 3 -6.22 -3.11 -3.05
CA GLU A 3 -4.96 -3.65 -3.58
C GLU A 3 -4.98 -3.83 -5.11
N ASN A 4 -6.12 -4.22 -5.68
CA ASN A 4 -6.27 -4.46 -7.11
C ASN A 4 -6.07 -3.18 -7.93
N VAL A 5 -6.70 -2.08 -7.50
CA VAL A 5 -6.58 -0.77 -8.14
C VAL A 5 -5.15 -0.24 -8.04
N PHE A 6 -4.52 -0.38 -6.87
CA PHE A 6 -3.12 0.01 -6.68
C PHE A 6 -2.17 -0.74 -7.62
N LEU A 7 -2.34 -2.06 -7.72
CA LEU A 7 -1.54 -2.90 -8.62
C LEU A 7 -1.67 -2.44 -10.07
N SER A 8 -2.89 -2.21 -10.54
CA SER A 8 -3.13 -1.76 -11.92
C SER A 8 -2.50 -0.41 -12.23
N GLU A 9 -2.60 0.59 -11.35
CA GLU A 9 -1.99 1.91 -11.63
C GLU A 9 -0.45 1.84 -11.61
N LYS A 10 0.13 1.08 -10.68
CA LYS A 10 1.59 0.87 -10.66
C LYS A 10 2.08 0.10 -11.88
N ALA A 11 1.33 -0.92 -12.32
CA ALA A 11 1.64 -1.66 -13.54
C ALA A 11 1.60 -0.75 -14.77
N ARG A 12 0.58 0.12 -14.88
CA ARG A 12 0.44 1.08 -15.99
C ARG A 12 1.65 2.02 -16.11
N LEU A 13 2.20 2.46 -14.98
CA LEU A 13 3.39 3.32 -14.95
C LEU A 13 4.68 2.54 -15.22
N ASN A 14 4.86 1.38 -14.60
CA ASN A 14 6.12 0.63 -14.68
C ASN A 14 6.27 -0.20 -15.96
N PHE A 15 5.16 -0.54 -16.62
CA PHE A 15 5.15 -1.35 -17.84
C PHE A 15 4.71 -0.56 -19.07
N ILE A 16 4.80 0.77 -19.04
CA ILE A 16 4.36 1.65 -20.15
C ILE A 16 5.09 1.34 -21.47
N ASP A 17 6.37 0.96 -21.41
CA ASP A 17 7.20 0.60 -22.57
C ASP A 17 7.24 -0.92 -22.83
N SER A 18 6.43 -1.70 -22.10
CA SER A 18 6.34 -3.14 -22.28
C SER A 18 5.67 -3.47 -23.62
N THR A 19 6.18 -4.50 -24.30
CA THR A 19 5.52 -5.08 -25.49
C THR A 19 4.34 -6.00 -25.13
N SER A 20 4.20 -6.36 -23.85
CA SER A 20 3.07 -7.13 -23.33
C SER A 20 1.90 -6.21 -22.97
N SER A 21 0.67 -6.68 -23.14
CA SER A 21 -0.55 -5.93 -22.77
C SER A 21 -1.06 -6.26 -21.37
N ASP A 22 -0.46 -7.25 -20.72
CA ASP A 22 -0.85 -7.81 -19.44
C ASP A 22 0.39 -8.27 -18.65
N PHE A 23 0.19 -8.54 -17.37
CA PHE A 23 1.23 -8.97 -16.44
C PHE A 23 0.74 -10.08 -15.52
N TRP A 24 1.66 -10.95 -15.10
CA TRP A 24 1.37 -12.07 -14.21
C TRP A 24 1.13 -11.65 -12.77
N ILE A 25 0.14 -12.31 -12.14
CA ILE A 25 -0.10 -12.32 -10.70
C ILE A 25 0.06 -13.74 -10.16
N GLY A 26 0.04 -13.91 -8.83
CA GLY A 26 0.23 -15.22 -8.19
C GLY A 26 -0.98 -16.17 -8.24
N ALA A 27 -2.10 -15.78 -8.85
CA ALA A 27 -3.31 -16.60 -8.89
C ALA A 27 -3.12 -17.75 -9.88
N ASN A 28 -3.42 -18.98 -9.46
CA ASN A 28 -3.23 -20.16 -10.29
C ASN A 28 -4.11 -21.35 -9.86
N THR A 29 -4.23 -22.35 -10.73
CA THR A 29 -4.80 -23.68 -10.45
C THR A 29 -3.74 -24.79 -10.42
N LEU A 30 -2.45 -24.45 -10.47
CA LEU A 30 -1.33 -25.39 -10.52
C LEU A 30 -1.10 -26.10 -9.18
N ILE A 31 -1.28 -25.38 -8.07
CA ILE A 31 -1.14 -25.94 -6.71
C ILE A 31 -2.33 -26.84 -6.38
N ASN A 32 -3.54 -26.40 -6.73
CA ASN A 32 -4.79 -27.11 -6.47
C ASN A 32 -5.53 -27.29 -7.80
N PRO A 33 -5.31 -28.39 -8.54
CA PRO A 33 -5.93 -28.61 -9.85
C PRO A 33 -7.44 -28.41 -9.83
N GLY A 34 -7.93 -27.52 -10.71
CA GLY A 34 -9.35 -27.17 -10.83
C GLY A 34 -9.86 -26.14 -9.83
N THR A 35 -9.02 -25.64 -8.90
CA THR A 35 -9.39 -24.62 -7.91
C THR A 35 -8.37 -23.48 -7.92
N TRP A 36 -8.84 -22.24 -8.09
CA TRP A 36 -7.96 -21.07 -8.06
C TRP A 36 -7.45 -20.79 -6.65
N SER A 37 -6.15 -20.54 -6.52
CA SER A 37 -5.46 -20.26 -5.27
C SER A 37 -4.24 -19.36 -5.51
N TRP A 38 -3.74 -18.72 -4.45
CA TRP A 38 -2.51 -17.94 -4.52
C TRP A 38 -1.26 -18.81 -4.37
N MET A 39 -0.19 -18.47 -5.09
CA MET A 39 1.12 -19.15 -5.00
C MET A 39 1.75 -19.11 -3.59
N ASP A 40 1.37 -18.16 -2.74
CA ASP A 40 1.87 -18.00 -1.38
C ASP A 40 1.05 -18.76 -0.32
N ASN A 41 0.05 -19.54 -0.75
CA ASN A 41 -0.90 -20.28 0.08
C ASN A 41 -1.82 -19.41 0.96
N THR A 42 -1.88 -18.10 0.73
CA THR A 42 -2.91 -17.28 1.37
C THR A 42 -4.29 -17.61 0.80
N PRO A 43 -5.38 -17.44 1.59
CA PRO A 43 -6.73 -17.67 1.08
C PRO A 43 -7.07 -16.72 -0.07
N LEU A 44 -7.66 -17.25 -1.15
CA LEU A 44 -8.22 -16.45 -2.25
C LEU A 44 -9.65 -16.00 -1.86
N ASP A 45 -9.75 -14.98 -1.02
CA ASP A 45 -11.02 -14.42 -0.54
C ASP A 45 -11.58 -13.29 -1.44
N PHE A 46 -10.76 -12.80 -2.37
CA PHE A 46 -11.12 -11.82 -3.38
C PHE A 46 -10.65 -12.26 -4.77
N SER A 47 -11.48 -12.02 -5.78
CA SER A 47 -11.10 -12.12 -7.19
C SER A 47 -11.92 -11.14 -8.01
N ASP A 48 -11.32 -10.57 -9.07
CA ASP A 48 -11.99 -9.62 -9.97
C ASP A 48 -11.83 -10.08 -11.42
N TRP A 49 -12.32 -11.28 -11.71
CA TRP A 49 -12.26 -11.87 -13.05
C TRP A 49 -13.03 -11.02 -14.07
N GLU A 50 -12.47 -10.88 -15.27
CA GLU A 50 -13.18 -10.37 -16.44
C GLU A 50 -14.40 -11.25 -16.75
N LYS A 51 -15.37 -10.66 -17.46
CA LYS A 51 -16.57 -11.38 -17.87
C LYS A 51 -16.19 -12.58 -18.74
N GLY A 52 -16.51 -13.79 -18.28
CA GLY A 52 -16.20 -15.04 -18.99
C GLY A 52 -14.84 -15.64 -18.62
N GLN A 53 -14.15 -15.08 -17.64
CA GLN A 53 -12.95 -15.63 -17.00
C GLN A 53 -13.30 -16.22 -15.63
N PRO A 54 -12.47 -17.14 -15.10
CA PRO A 54 -11.33 -17.78 -15.77
C PRO A 54 -11.77 -18.83 -16.82
N GLN A 55 -10.94 -19.06 -17.83
CA GLN A 55 -11.10 -20.15 -18.80
C GLN A 55 -10.65 -21.49 -18.23
N ASN A 56 -11.36 -22.57 -18.58
CA ASN A 56 -11.04 -23.93 -18.14
C ASN A 56 -9.79 -24.54 -18.78
N THR A 57 -9.16 -23.84 -19.73
CA THR A 57 -8.02 -24.31 -20.53
C THR A 57 -6.69 -23.69 -20.11
N SER A 58 -6.67 -22.84 -19.10
CA SER A 58 -5.51 -22.06 -18.68
C SER A 58 -5.43 -21.99 -17.16
N ASN A 59 -4.21 -22.09 -16.62
CA ASN A 59 -3.99 -22.33 -15.20
C ASN A 59 -3.31 -21.16 -14.46
N CYS A 60 -2.91 -20.09 -15.16
CA CYS A 60 -2.21 -18.93 -14.58
C CYS A 60 -3.03 -17.66 -14.77
N GLY A 61 -3.10 -16.82 -13.74
CA GLY A 61 -3.86 -15.56 -13.74
C GLY A 61 -3.00 -14.36 -14.07
N ALA A 62 -3.54 -13.44 -14.88
CA ALA A 62 -2.91 -12.19 -15.28
C ALA A 62 -3.91 -11.02 -15.20
N ILE A 63 -3.38 -9.79 -15.23
CA ILE A 63 -4.17 -8.56 -15.28
C ILE A 63 -3.71 -7.75 -16.50
N THR A 64 -4.67 -7.22 -17.26
CA THR A 64 -4.41 -6.28 -18.37
C THR A 64 -3.79 -4.99 -17.84
N ILE A 65 -2.67 -4.51 -18.41
CA ILE A 65 -1.94 -3.30 -17.94
C ILE A 65 -2.82 -2.04 -17.95
N GLN A 66 -3.69 -1.91 -18.95
CA GLN A 66 -4.65 -0.80 -19.07
C GLN A 66 -6.00 -1.11 -18.38
N GLY A 67 -6.09 -2.22 -17.63
CA GLY A 67 -7.30 -2.70 -16.99
C GLY A 67 -7.10 -3.03 -15.52
N GLU A 68 -8.20 -3.40 -14.87
CA GLU A 68 -8.23 -3.76 -13.46
C GLU A 68 -8.61 -5.22 -13.24
N ARG A 69 -9.07 -5.89 -14.29
CA ARG A 69 -9.68 -7.21 -14.16
C ARG A 69 -8.75 -8.33 -14.58
N TRP A 70 -8.98 -9.47 -13.97
CA TRP A 70 -8.14 -10.64 -14.08
C TRP A 70 -8.61 -11.52 -15.22
N HIS A 71 -7.70 -12.15 -15.92
CA HIS A 71 -8.00 -13.20 -16.86
C HIS A 71 -7.03 -14.36 -16.66
N SER A 72 -7.43 -15.55 -17.07
CA SER A 72 -6.51 -16.68 -17.11
C SER A 72 -5.81 -16.74 -18.47
N ASP A 73 -4.57 -17.21 -18.49
CA ASP A 73 -3.79 -17.39 -19.72
C ASP A 73 -2.79 -18.56 -19.56
N ASP A 74 -2.19 -18.95 -20.68
CA ASP A 74 -1.18 -20.01 -20.75
C ASP A 74 0.07 -19.62 -19.96
N CYS A 75 0.42 -20.46 -18.98
CA CYS A 75 1.53 -20.25 -18.05
C CYS A 75 2.89 -20.14 -18.76
N ASP A 76 3.03 -20.68 -19.97
CA ASP A 76 4.30 -20.66 -20.72
C ASP A 76 4.55 -19.32 -21.44
N LYS A 77 3.59 -18.40 -21.42
CA LYS A 77 3.75 -17.06 -22.03
C LYS A 77 4.67 -16.16 -21.21
N GLN A 78 5.58 -15.49 -21.93
CA GLN A 78 6.42 -14.46 -21.35
C GLN A 78 5.63 -13.17 -21.17
N LYS A 79 5.51 -12.69 -19.93
CA LYS A 79 4.89 -11.42 -19.56
C LYS A 79 5.69 -10.78 -18.42
N PRO A 80 5.63 -9.45 -18.25
CA PRO A 80 6.00 -8.81 -16.99
C PRO A 80 5.23 -9.44 -15.82
N PHE A 81 5.74 -9.30 -14.60
CA PHE A 81 5.14 -9.92 -13.42
C PHE A 81 5.32 -9.04 -12.18
N VAL A 82 4.44 -9.24 -11.20
CA VAL A 82 4.51 -8.53 -9.92
C VAL A 82 4.83 -9.53 -8.81
N CYS A 83 5.84 -9.20 -8.00
CA CYS A 83 6.19 -9.96 -6.81
C CYS A 83 5.49 -9.37 -5.59
N LEU A 84 4.85 -10.23 -4.80
CA LEU A 84 4.40 -9.88 -3.45
C LEU A 84 5.50 -10.23 -2.45
N LYS A 85 5.77 -9.30 -1.53
CA LYS A 85 6.60 -9.56 -0.35
C LYS A 85 5.83 -9.11 0.87
N THR A 86 5.57 -10.02 1.78
CA THR A 86 5.04 -9.66 3.09
C THR A 86 6.06 -8.75 3.79
N ILE A 87 5.58 -7.72 4.48
CA ILE A 87 6.41 -6.95 5.41
C ILE A 87 6.98 -7.98 6.39
N SER A 88 8.30 -8.20 6.40
CA SER A 88 8.87 -9.21 7.29
C SER A 88 8.57 -8.80 8.72
N ALA A 89 7.70 -9.56 9.39
CA ALA A 89 7.54 -9.53 10.82
C ALA A 89 8.77 -10.18 11.50
N ASN A 90 9.96 -9.65 11.25
CA ASN A 90 11.11 -9.90 12.14
C ASN A 90 11.06 -8.94 13.34
N PHE A 91 9.86 -8.66 13.84
CA PHE A 91 9.61 -8.66 15.27
C PHE A 91 9.06 -10.03 15.65
N THR A 92 9.94 -11.03 15.62
CA THR A 92 9.75 -12.23 16.44
C THR A 92 9.94 -11.83 17.91
N THR A 93 8.87 -11.36 18.55
CA THR A 93 8.70 -11.72 19.96
C THR A 93 8.29 -13.20 19.96
N VAL A 94 9.30 -14.05 19.85
CA VAL A 94 9.17 -15.47 20.19
C VAL A 94 8.77 -15.55 21.66
N LEU A 95 7.46 -15.66 21.91
CA LEU A 95 6.99 -16.27 23.15
C LEU A 95 7.00 -17.78 22.92
N PRO A 96 7.80 -18.56 23.68
CA PRO A 96 7.72 -20.00 23.59
C PRO A 96 6.36 -20.46 24.12
N ALA A 97 5.67 -21.28 23.34
CA ALA A 97 4.46 -21.95 23.75
C ALA A 97 4.80 -23.00 24.82
N THR A 98 4.53 -22.67 26.08
CA THR A 98 4.26 -23.69 27.11
C THR A 98 3.00 -23.30 27.89
N THR A 99 1.99 -24.11 27.65
CA THR A 99 0.93 -24.55 28.57
C THR A 99 1.06 -24.02 30.00
N THR A 100 0.15 -23.15 30.41
CA THR A 100 -0.93 -23.41 31.39
C THR A 100 -1.61 -22.07 31.71
N MET A 101 -2.94 -22.01 31.58
CA MET A 101 -3.76 -20.83 31.86
C MET A 101 -3.44 -20.20 33.23
N LYS A 102 -2.91 -18.98 33.25
CA LYS A 102 -2.91 -18.10 34.42
C LYS A 102 -3.32 -16.68 34.04
N LYS A 103 -4.41 -16.25 34.65
CA LYS A 103 -5.06 -14.94 34.57
C LYS A 103 -4.08 -13.84 35.04
N ILE A 104 -3.76 -12.87 34.18
CA ILE A 104 -2.85 -11.74 34.45
C ILE A 104 -3.47 -10.44 33.86
N PRO A 105 -3.23 -9.26 34.47
CA PRO A 105 -4.19 -8.17 34.57
C PRO A 105 -4.45 -7.40 33.28
N THR A 106 -5.72 -7.01 33.12
CA THR A 106 -6.25 -6.07 32.12
C THR A 106 -5.70 -4.65 32.33
N THR A 107 -4.50 -4.34 31.84
CA THR A 107 -4.10 -2.95 31.52
C THR A 107 -2.87 -2.87 30.62
N ILE A 108 -2.99 -3.31 29.36
CA ILE A 108 -2.14 -2.79 28.28
C ILE A 108 -3.06 -1.96 27.40
N LYS A 109 -3.04 -0.63 27.57
CA LYS A 109 -3.68 0.26 26.62
C LYS A 109 -2.97 0.04 25.29
N ALA A 110 -3.61 -0.66 24.36
CA ALA A 110 -3.17 -0.67 22.98
C ALA A 110 -3.07 0.79 22.52
N LYS A 111 -1.88 1.25 22.12
CA LYS A 111 -1.75 2.53 21.42
C LYS A 111 -2.69 2.44 20.21
N ARG A 112 -3.76 3.22 20.23
CA ARG A 112 -4.70 3.33 19.11
C ARG A 112 -4.69 4.77 18.68
N CYS A 113 -4.58 5.00 17.38
CA CYS A 113 -4.82 6.31 16.81
C CYS A 113 -6.28 6.71 17.06
N GLU A 114 -6.53 8.01 17.07
CA GLU A 114 -7.88 8.56 17.18
C GLU A 114 -8.74 8.16 15.97
N ALA A 115 -10.06 8.37 16.05
CA ALA A 115 -10.93 8.11 14.92
C ALA A 115 -10.47 8.92 13.68
N GLU A 116 -10.54 8.31 12.50
CA GLU A 116 -10.10 8.90 11.21
C GLU A 116 -8.57 9.01 11.01
N TRP A 117 -7.76 8.57 11.97
CA TRP A 117 -6.32 8.48 11.83
C TRP A 117 -5.90 7.04 11.48
N ALA A 118 -5.07 6.91 10.45
CA ALA A 118 -4.46 5.65 10.04
C ALA A 118 -3.16 5.40 10.81
N ALA A 119 -2.97 4.21 11.35
CA ALA A 119 -1.76 3.84 12.08
C ALA A 119 -0.72 3.21 11.15
N PHE A 120 0.54 3.66 11.25
CA PHE A 120 1.69 3.00 10.63
C PHE A 120 2.94 3.16 11.50
N GLY A 121 3.58 2.06 11.85
CA GLY A 121 4.68 2.07 12.82
C GLY A 121 4.21 2.58 14.19
N ASP A 122 4.94 3.57 14.72
CA ASP A 122 4.61 4.25 15.99
C ASP A 122 3.78 5.54 15.79
N PHE A 123 3.39 5.85 14.56
CA PHE A 123 2.77 7.12 14.18
C PHE A 123 1.33 6.96 13.66
N CYS A 124 0.61 8.08 13.69
CA CYS A 124 -0.75 8.21 13.21
C CYS A 124 -0.77 9.25 12.08
N TYR A 125 -1.50 8.97 11.01
CA TYR A 125 -1.54 9.79 9.80
C TYR A 125 -3.00 10.09 9.42
N LYS A 126 -3.28 11.31 8.95
CA LYS A 126 -4.62 11.73 8.51
C LYS A 126 -4.49 12.59 7.26
N VAL A 127 -5.46 12.45 6.36
CA VAL A 127 -5.53 13.21 5.10
C VAL A 127 -6.64 14.24 5.21
N PHE A 128 -6.44 15.40 4.61
CA PHE A 128 -7.36 16.54 4.65
C PHE A 128 -7.60 17.09 3.24
N ASP A 129 -8.63 17.93 3.11
CA ASP A 129 -8.95 18.63 1.87
C ASP A 129 -7.76 19.52 1.40
N PRO A 130 -7.63 19.78 0.08
CA PRO A 130 -6.57 20.62 -0.46
C PRO A 130 -6.53 22.03 0.15
N ARG A 131 -5.32 22.50 0.49
CA ARG A 131 -5.01 23.84 1.04
C ARG A 131 -3.66 24.33 0.51
N THR A 132 -3.31 25.58 0.77
CA THR A 132 -1.91 26.01 0.56
C THR A 132 -0.98 25.30 1.55
N TRP A 133 0.31 25.15 1.24
CA TRP A 133 1.26 24.45 2.12
C TRP A 133 1.28 25.04 3.53
N TYR A 134 1.25 26.37 3.65
CA TYR A 134 1.24 27.08 4.93
C TYR A 134 -0.04 26.81 5.73
N GLU A 135 -1.21 26.88 5.10
CA GLU A 135 -2.48 26.55 5.75
C GLU A 135 -2.56 25.08 6.16
N ALA A 136 -1.99 24.17 5.37
CA ALA A 136 -1.96 22.75 5.67
C ALA A 136 -1.15 22.46 6.94
N GLU A 137 0.04 23.07 7.09
CA GLU A 137 0.83 22.98 8.32
C GLU A 137 0.07 23.55 9.53
N GLN A 138 -0.61 24.69 9.38
CA GLN A 138 -1.42 25.27 10.46
C GLN A 138 -2.54 24.33 10.91
N ILE A 139 -3.21 23.66 9.97
CA ILE A 139 -4.24 22.66 10.29
C ILE A 139 -3.62 21.47 11.02
N CYS A 140 -2.48 20.94 10.55
CA CYS A 140 -1.78 19.86 11.24
C CYS A 140 -1.40 20.24 12.68
N VAL A 141 -0.91 21.47 12.90
CA VAL A 141 -0.58 21.97 14.24
C VAL A 141 -1.82 22.11 15.13
N ILE A 142 -2.97 22.53 14.57
CA ILE A 142 -4.25 22.58 15.29
C ILE A 142 -4.68 21.17 15.74
N GLU A 143 -4.42 20.16 14.90
CA GLU A 143 -4.63 18.74 15.19
C GLU A 143 -3.54 18.13 16.09
N ASN A 144 -2.67 18.98 16.68
CA ASN A 144 -1.56 18.58 17.54
C ASN A 144 -0.57 17.61 16.84
N ALA A 145 -0.35 17.85 15.56
CA ALA A 145 0.54 17.12 14.66
C ALA A 145 1.34 18.10 13.77
N HIS A 146 1.98 17.58 12.72
CA HIS A 146 2.70 18.34 11.71
C HIS A 146 2.45 17.73 10.33
N LEU A 147 2.73 18.46 9.25
CA LEU A 147 2.83 17.85 7.94
C LEU A 147 3.86 16.73 7.96
N VAL A 148 3.53 15.63 7.28
CA VAL A 148 4.27 14.36 7.37
C VAL A 148 5.73 14.50 6.93
N SER A 149 6.64 14.01 7.75
CA SER A 149 8.03 13.70 7.42
C SER A 149 8.15 12.27 6.87
N ILE A 150 9.16 12.00 6.05
CA ILE A 150 9.36 10.69 5.43
C ILE A 150 10.80 10.26 5.69
N HIS A 151 10.96 9.14 6.39
CA HIS A 151 12.27 8.64 6.86
C HIS A 151 12.67 7.29 6.29
N ASN A 152 11.81 6.67 5.49
CA ASN A 152 12.12 5.42 4.80
C ASN A 152 11.13 5.16 3.66
N THR A 153 11.50 4.21 2.80
CA THR A 153 10.69 3.81 1.65
C THR A 153 9.34 3.22 2.06
N GLN A 154 9.23 2.51 3.18
CA GLN A 154 7.97 1.91 3.62
C GLN A 154 6.96 2.97 4.06
N GLU A 155 7.40 3.98 4.82
CA GLU A 155 6.61 5.15 5.19
C GLU A 155 6.21 5.95 3.95
N ALA A 156 7.14 6.20 3.02
CA ALA A 156 6.84 6.90 1.77
C ALA A 156 5.71 6.21 0.99
N LEU A 157 5.74 4.88 0.89
CA LEU A 157 4.70 4.09 0.25
C LEU A 157 3.38 4.14 1.01
N PHE A 158 3.42 4.03 2.34
CA PHE A 158 2.23 4.13 3.17
C PHE A 158 1.53 5.49 3.00
N VAL A 159 2.28 6.59 3.11
CA VAL A 159 1.77 7.96 2.94
C VAL A 159 1.20 8.18 1.54
N ALA A 160 1.90 7.72 0.50
CA ALA A 160 1.41 7.81 -0.88
C ALA A 160 0.09 7.05 -1.08
N ASN A 161 -0.05 5.86 -0.48
CA ASN A 161 -1.27 5.06 -0.56
C ASN A 161 -2.41 5.73 0.21
N LEU A 162 -2.13 6.23 1.42
CA LEU A 162 -3.12 6.91 2.23
C LEU A 162 -3.66 8.15 1.52
N ALA A 163 -2.78 8.96 0.95
CA ALA A 163 -3.13 10.14 0.15
C ALA A 163 -3.93 9.77 -1.11
N TYR A 164 -3.60 8.67 -1.78
CA TYR A 164 -4.35 8.23 -2.97
C TYR A 164 -5.78 7.79 -2.64
N PHE A 165 -5.97 7.02 -1.55
CA PHE A 165 -7.28 6.45 -1.23
C PHE A 165 -8.21 7.40 -0.46
N LEU A 166 -7.64 8.28 0.36
CA LEU A 166 -8.40 9.18 1.23
C LEU A 166 -8.24 10.65 0.87
N GLY A 167 -7.31 11.00 -0.01
CA GLY A 167 -7.13 12.36 -0.50
C GLY A 167 -8.24 12.74 -1.47
N SER A 168 -9.08 13.67 -1.05
CA SER A 168 -10.08 14.31 -1.89
C SER A 168 -9.40 15.18 -2.96
N ASP A 169 -9.26 14.65 -4.17
CA ASP A 169 -9.79 15.28 -5.41
C ASP A 169 -9.18 14.64 -6.66
N ALA A 170 -9.95 13.76 -7.31
CA ALA A 170 -9.70 13.31 -8.69
C ALA A 170 -9.87 14.44 -9.74
N CYS A 171 -10.31 15.64 -9.33
CA CYS A 171 -10.65 16.75 -10.21
C CYS A 171 -9.52 17.77 -10.42
N SER A 172 -8.41 17.68 -9.67
CA SER A 172 -7.40 18.75 -9.57
C SER A 172 -6.08 18.50 -10.32
N GLY A 173 -5.99 17.40 -11.08
CA GLY A 173 -4.72 16.95 -11.66
C GLY A 173 -3.99 15.96 -10.73
N PRO A 174 -2.79 15.48 -11.10
CA PRO A 174 -2.22 14.27 -10.50
C PRO A 174 -2.06 14.43 -8.99
N ASN A 175 -2.70 13.53 -8.23
CA ASN A 175 -2.58 13.24 -6.79
C ASN A 175 -1.35 13.83 -6.07
N GLN A 176 -1.32 15.15 -5.86
CA GLN A 176 -0.25 15.84 -5.16
C GLN A 176 -0.74 16.23 -3.78
N THR A 177 -0.02 15.79 -2.75
CA THR A 177 -0.31 16.06 -1.35
C THR A 177 0.90 16.73 -0.72
N TRP A 178 0.67 17.75 0.10
CA TRP A 178 1.75 18.42 0.82
C TRP A 178 2.39 17.48 1.83
N VAL A 179 3.72 17.56 1.92
CA VAL A 179 4.54 16.94 2.98
C VAL A 179 5.27 18.06 3.73
N GLY A 180 5.84 17.75 4.89
CA GLY A 180 6.46 18.75 5.77
C GLY A 180 7.83 19.26 5.27
N LEU A 181 8.26 18.89 4.06
CA LEU A 181 9.58 19.26 3.55
C LEU A 181 9.59 20.72 3.11
N PHE A 182 10.52 21.50 3.65
CA PHE A 182 10.76 22.87 3.25
C PHE A 182 12.26 23.18 3.23
N THR A 183 12.64 24.29 2.60
CA THR A 183 14.01 24.79 2.67
C THR A 183 14.12 25.93 3.67
N ASP A 184 15.27 26.06 4.33
CA ASP A 184 15.58 27.21 5.15
C ASP A 184 15.58 28.54 4.36
N ASP A 185 15.68 29.68 5.06
CA ASP A 185 15.68 31.02 4.44
C ASP A 185 16.81 31.23 3.42
N THR A 186 17.82 30.37 3.44
CA THR A 186 18.94 30.38 2.49
C THR A 186 18.70 29.51 1.25
N PHE A 187 17.61 28.75 1.21
CA PHE A 187 17.26 27.77 0.18
C PHE A 187 18.32 26.67 -0.02
N LYS A 188 19.17 26.43 0.99
CA LYS A 188 20.31 25.50 0.88
C LYS A 188 20.13 24.24 1.68
N THR A 189 19.27 24.28 2.70
CA THR A 189 19.10 23.17 3.63
C THR A 189 17.64 22.75 3.66
N TYR A 190 17.37 21.48 3.35
CA TYR A 190 16.06 20.87 3.53
C TYR A 190 15.81 20.51 4.99
N LYS A 191 14.59 20.75 5.45
CA LYS A 191 14.13 20.52 6.83
C LYS A 191 12.68 20.02 6.81
N TRP A 192 12.31 19.25 7.84
CA TRP A 192 10.93 18.86 8.09
C TRP A 192 10.27 19.81 9.10
N THR A 193 8.97 20.08 8.93
CA THR A 193 8.22 20.99 9.83
C THR A 193 8.10 20.45 11.26
N ASP A 194 8.15 19.13 11.44
CA ASP A 194 8.16 18.46 12.74
C ASP A 194 9.53 18.46 13.45
N GLY A 195 10.57 19.01 12.80
CA GLY A 195 11.93 19.10 13.35
C GLY A 195 12.73 17.81 13.31
N THR A 196 12.21 16.74 12.70
CA THR A 196 12.95 15.49 12.49
C THR A 196 14.13 15.69 11.52
N PRO A 197 15.18 14.86 11.61
CA PRO A 197 16.32 14.96 10.70
C PRO A 197 15.92 14.67 9.25
N PHE A 198 16.55 15.36 8.31
CA PHE A 198 16.47 15.01 6.89
C PHE A 198 17.46 13.89 6.59
N ASP A 199 17.01 12.63 6.68
CA ASP A 199 17.83 11.42 6.65
C ASP A 199 17.45 10.40 5.57
N TYR A 200 16.49 10.74 4.70
CA TYR A 200 15.98 9.91 3.61
C TYR A 200 15.81 10.70 2.32
#